data_AF-A0A3C1ZIQ0-F1
#
_entry.id   AF-A0A3C1ZIQ0-F1
#
_cell.length_a   1.000
_cell.length_b   1.000
_cell.length_c   1.000
_cell.angle_alpha   90.00
_cell.angle_beta   90.00
_cell.angle_gamma   90.00
#
_symmetry.space_group_name_H-M   'P 1'
#
loop_
_entity.id
_entity.type
_entity.pdbx_description
1 polymer ?
#
loop_
_entity_poly.entity_id
_entity_poly.type
_entity_poly.pdbx_seq_one_letter_code
_entity_poly.pdbx_strand_id
1 'polypeptide(L)'
;MSIVFTILSKNRGLKIRISIGCGRIDTDINTKAALGMDGPAFHIARSTMMLLKKNTYTTLAVSGMHPSDNKLAEKILAVFSKDFKTWKRTSVGVFCRLMNKGTIPIISDELGVSDRMVYKVIASNKMREYLEIFHLVAARMAVRF
;
A
#
# COMPACT_ATOMS: atom_id res chain seq x y z
N MET A 1 4.41 -3.50 -4.01
CA MET A 1 3.53 -3.03 -2.91
C MET A 1 4.12 -3.16 -1.50
N SER A 2 4.93 -4.17 -1.18
CA SER A 2 5.47 -4.34 0.19
C SER A 2 6.14 -3.07 0.78
N ILE A 3 6.98 -2.37 0.00
CA ILE A 3 7.69 -1.17 0.46
C ILE A 3 6.76 -0.06 1.01
N VAL A 4 5.55 0.07 0.43
CA VAL A 4 4.53 1.04 0.86
C VAL A 4 4.14 0.78 2.31
N PHE A 5 3.89 -0.48 2.67
CA PHE A 5 3.49 -0.87 4.02
C PHE A 5 4.64 -0.80 5.01
N THR A 6 5.87 -1.07 4.57
CA THR A 6 7.06 -0.83 5.38
C THR A 6 7.18 0.66 5.74
N ILE A 7 6.98 1.57 4.79
CA ILE A 7 6.99 3.02 5.04
C ILE A 7 5.89 3.41 6.04
N LEU A 8 4.66 2.94 5.82
CA LEU A 8 3.53 3.22 6.71
C LEU A 8 3.76 2.68 8.13
N SER A 9 4.31 1.47 8.26
CA SER A 9 4.59 0.83 9.54
C SER A 9 5.70 1.53 10.32
N LYS A 10 6.78 1.95 9.66
CA LYS A 10 7.92 2.60 10.33
C LYS A 10 7.55 3.98 10.88
N ASN A 11 6.58 4.65 10.26
CA ASN A 11 6.18 6.01 10.59
C ASN A 11 4.82 6.05 11.32
N ARG A 12 4.52 5.00 12.09
CA ARG A 12 3.24 4.89 12.79
C ARG A 12 3.08 6.03 13.80
N GLY A 13 2.03 6.83 13.64
CA GLY A 13 1.80 8.06 14.41
C GLY A 13 1.80 9.32 13.55
N LEU A 14 2.44 9.26 12.37
CA LEU A 14 2.38 10.32 11.37
C LEU A 14 1.23 10.08 10.38
N LYS A 15 0.58 11.17 9.93
CA LYS A 15 -0.41 11.12 8.86
C LYS A 15 0.28 11.08 7.50
N ILE A 16 0.79 9.91 7.12
CA ILE A 16 1.39 9.69 5.80
C ILE A 16 0.30 9.44 4.75
N ARG A 17 0.52 9.97 3.54
CA ARG A 17 -0.22 9.64 2.33
C ARG A 17 0.76 9.17 1.27
N ILE A 18 0.39 8.15 0.52
CA ILE A 18 1.21 7.59 -0.55
C ILE A 18 0.40 7.60 -1.84
N SER A 19 1.00 8.16 -2.89
CA SER A 19 0.44 8.10 -4.24
C SER A 19 1.41 7.37 -5.16
N ILE A 20 0.88 6.45 -5.95
CA ILE A 20 1.63 5.69 -6.94
C ILE A 20 1.06 5.99 -8.32
N GLY A 21 1.90 6.51 -9.22
CA GLY A 21 1.57 6.71 -10.62
C GLY A 21 2.24 5.65 -11.47
N CYS A 22 1.47 5.00 -12.34
CA CYS A 22 1.94 4.04 -13.33
C CYS A 22 2.02 4.74 -14.69
N GLY A 23 3.10 4.51 -15.42
CA GLY A 23 3.33 5.15 -16.71
C GLY A 23 4.80 5.08 -17.10
N ARG A 24 5.15 5.73 -18.20
CA ARG A 24 6.54 5.88 -18.62
C ARG A 24 7.28 6.83 -17.66
N ILE A 25 8.56 6.55 -17.45
CA ILE A 25 9.52 7.47 -16.85
C ILE A 25 10.41 7.92 -18.00
N ASP A 26 10.53 9.23 -18.20
CA ASP A 26 11.24 9.81 -19.35
C ASP A 26 12.71 10.14 -19.02
N THR A 27 13.10 9.99 -17.76
CA THR A 27 14.47 10.18 -17.28
C THR A 27 14.98 8.96 -16.51
N ASP A 28 16.30 8.86 -16.34
CA ASP A 28 16.89 7.80 -15.54
C ASP A 28 16.44 7.89 -14.07
N ILE A 29 16.27 6.72 -13.42
CA ILE A 29 15.90 6.67 -12.00
C ILE A 29 17.10 7.14 -11.16
N ASN A 30 16.96 8.31 -10.55
CA ASN A 30 17.91 8.80 -9.56
C ASN A 30 17.64 8.16 -8.19
N THR A 31 18.51 7.24 -7.76
CA THR A 31 18.37 6.52 -6.49
C THR A 31 18.81 7.35 -5.26
N LYS A 32 19.45 8.51 -5.48
CA LYS A 32 19.97 9.37 -4.40
C LYS A 32 19.03 10.54 -4.08
N ALA A 33 18.29 11.05 -5.06
CA ALA A 33 17.37 12.16 -4.89
C ALA A 33 16.20 12.09 -5.89
N ALA A 34 15.05 12.63 -5.52
CA ALA A 34 13.90 12.76 -6.42
C ALA A 34 14.03 13.92 -7.43
N LEU A 35 15.15 14.65 -7.43
CA LEU A 35 15.41 15.76 -8.35
C LEU A 35 15.74 15.22 -9.76
N GLY A 36 15.10 15.81 -10.77
CA GLY A 36 15.31 15.45 -12.19
C GLY A 36 14.53 14.22 -12.66
N MET A 37 13.69 13.62 -11.82
CA MET A 37 12.77 12.56 -12.26
C MET A 37 11.58 13.19 -13.01
N ASP A 38 11.32 12.75 -14.23
CA ASP A 38 10.21 13.26 -15.04
C ASP A 38 9.51 12.18 -15.87
N GLY A 39 8.34 12.54 -16.40
CA GLY A 39 7.53 11.71 -17.29
C GLY A 39 6.12 11.43 -16.75
N PRO A 40 5.28 10.76 -17.56
CA PRO A 40 3.87 10.52 -17.24
C PRO A 40 3.62 9.92 -15.86
N ALA A 41 4.41 8.92 -15.45
CA ALA A 41 4.26 8.29 -14.14
C ALA A 41 4.39 9.31 -12.98
N PHE A 42 5.34 10.24 -13.09
CA PHE A 42 5.59 11.25 -12.07
C PHE A 42 4.47 12.30 -12.01
N HIS A 43 4.03 12.80 -13.17
CA HIS A 43 2.90 13.73 -13.25
C HIS A 43 1.60 13.13 -12.72
N ILE A 44 1.33 11.85 -13.03
CA ILE A 44 0.17 11.11 -12.54
C ILE A 44 0.25 10.99 -11.01
N ALA A 45 1.37 10.51 -10.46
CA ALA A 45 1.55 10.39 -9.01
C ALA A 45 1.36 11.74 -8.30
N ARG A 46 1.90 12.83 -8.87
CA ARG A 46 1.76 14.17 -8.30
C ARG A 46 0.31 14.65 -8.31
N SER A 47 -0.40 14.44 -9.42
CA SER A 47 -1.82 14.82 -9.55
C SER A 47 -2.70 14.01 -8.59
N THR A 48 -2.47 12.70 -8.50
CA THR A 48 -3.17 11.82 -7.56
C THR A 48 -2.88 12.17 -6.11
N MET A 49 -1.66 12.59 -5.77
CA MET A 49 -1.34 13.12 -4.44
C MET A 49 -2.15 14.37 -4.10
N MET A 50 -2.37 15.27 -5.06
CA MET A 50 -3.20 16.46 -4.84
C MET A 50 -4.67 16.08 -4.56
N LEU A 51 -5.19 15.04 -5.22
CA LEU A 51 -6.53 14.49 -4.93
C LEU A 51 -6.58 13.85 -3.53
N LEU A 52 -5.57 13.06 -3.16
CA LEU A 52 -5.43 12.48 -1.82
C LEU A 52 -5.36 13.54 -0.70
N LYS A 53 -4.79 14.71 -0.96
CA LYS A 53 -4.79 15.82 0.01
C LYS A 53 -6.19 16.36 0.26
N LYS A 54 -7.07 16.37 -0.76
CA LYS A 54 -8.47 16.77 -0.64
C LYS A 54 -9.33 15.71 0.07
N ASN A 55 -9.00 14.43 -0.11
CA ASN A 55 -9.73 13.32 0.54
C ASN A 55 -9.05 12.88 1.83
N THR A 56 -9.60 13.25 2.99
CA THR A 56 -9.00 12.98 4.31
C THR A 56 -9.01 11.49 4.70
N TYR A 57 -9.81 10.67 4.04
CA TYR A 57 -10.02 9.28 4.43
C TYR A 57 -9.04 8.30 3.78
N THR A 58 -8.49 8.62 2.62
CA THR A 58 -7.63 7.71 1.85
C THR A 58 -6.15 7.94 2.15
N THR A 59 -5.44 6.87 2.50
CA THR A 59 -3.99 6.90 2.82
C THR A 59 -3.13 6.46 1.64
N LEU A 60 -3.69 5.69 0.71
CA LEU A 60 -3.01 5.14 -0.45
C LEU A 60 -3.87 5.28 -1.70
N ALA A 61 -3.30 5.79 -2.79
CA ALA A 61 -3.93 5.76 -4.11
C ALA A 61 -2.95 5.32 -5.18
N VAL A 62 -3.50 4.63 -6.18
CA VAL A 62 -2.81 4.17 -7.38
C VAL A 62 -3.53 4.75 -8.58
N SER A 63 -2.78 5.21 -9.58
CA SER A 63 -3.34 5.76 -10.82
C SER A 63 -2.43 5.44 -12.01
N GLY A 64 -2.93 5.65 -13.23
CA GLY A 64 -2.19 5.35 -14.46
C GLY A 64 -2.38 3.94 -15.00
N MET A 65 -3.38 3.20 -14.49
CA MET A 65 -3.89 1.96 -15.11
C MET A 65 -5.05 2.28 -16.07
N HIS A 66 -5.66 1.26 -16.67
CA HIS A 66 -6.91 1.41 -17.41
C HIS A 66 -7.98 2.13 -16.55
N PRO A 67 -8.86 2.98 -17.12
CA PRO A 67 -9.81 3.78 -16.35
C PRO A 67 -10.70 2.97 -15.40
N SER A 68 -11.18 1.79 -15.82
CA SER A 68 -11.98 0.91 -14.95
C SER A 68 -11.17 0.37 -13.77
N ASP A 69 -9.90 0.02 -13.98
CA ASP A 69 -9.00 -0.48 -12.95
C ASP A 69 -8.62 0.63 -11.96
N ASN A 70 -8.37 1.85 -12.44
CA ASN A 70 -8.14 3.00 -11.57
C ASN A 70 -9.34 3.23 -10.65
N LYS A 71 -10.56 3.21 -11.19
CA LYS A 71 -11.79 3.41 -10.42
C LYS A 71 -12.00 2.28 -9.40
N LEU A 72 -11.73 1.04 -9.79
CA LEU A 72 -11.82 -0.11 -8.89
C LEU A 72 -10.80 0.00 -7.74
N ALA A 73 -9.53 0.26 -8.08
CA ALA A 73 -8.47 0.43 -7.10
C ALA A 73 -8.77 1.59 -6.15
N GLU A 74 -9.26 2.73 -6.65
CA GLU A 74 -9.68 3.87 -5.82
C GLU A 74 -10.69 3.44 -4.74
N LYS A 75 -11.76 2.74 -5.12
CA LYS A 75 -12.81 2.33 -4.16
C LYS A 75 -12.29 1.32 -3.15
N ILE A 76 -11.56 0.30 -3.60
CA ILE A 76 -11.06 -0.74 -2.70
C ILE A 76 -10.01 -0.17 -1.74
N LEU A 77 -9.08 0.66 -2.22
CA LEU A 77 -8.05 1.29 -1.39
C LEU A 77 -8.64 2.30 -0.41
N ALA A 78 -9.77 2.95 -0.74
CA ALA A 78 -10.51 3.79 0.19
C ALA A 78 -11.12 2.96 1.34
N VAL A 79 -11.68 1.78 1.05
CA VAL A 79 -12.19 0.86 2.08
C VAL A 79 -11.04 0.37 2.97
N PHE A 80 -9.96 -0.14 2.37
CA PHE A 80 -8.77 -0.54 3.12
C PHE A 80 -8.22 0.59 4.00
N SER A 81 -8.14 1.82 3.47
CA SER A 81 -7.61 2.97 4.23
C SER A 81 -8.42 3.27 5.49
N LYS A 82 -9.74 3.05 5.45
CA LYS A 82 -10.62 3.22 6.63
C LYS A 82 -10.32 2.15 7.68
N ASP A 83 -10.27 0.88 7.26
CA ASP A 83 -10.03 -0.24 8.17
C ASP A 83 -8.61 -0.18 8.75
N PHE A 84 -7.60 0.04 7.91
CA PHE A 84 -6.19 0.14 8.31
C PHE A 84 -5.94 1.22 9.37
N LYS A 85 -6.68 2.33 9.36
CA LYS A 85 -6.56 3.38 10.38
C LYS A 85 -6.98 2.91 11.78
N THR A 86 -7.86 1.92 11.87
CA THR A 86 -8.33 1.36 13.15
C THR A 86 -7.40 0.28 13.70
N TRP A 87 -6.44 -0.19 12.90
CA TRP A 87 -5.61 -1.33 13.26
C TRP A 87 -4.60 -1.00 14.36
N LYS A 88 -4.55 -1.91 15.35
CA LYS A 88 -3.56 -1.88 16.44
C LYS A 88 -2.15 -2.18 15.91
N ARG A 89 -1.13 -1.91 16.74
CA ARG A 89 0.28 -2.07 16.36
C ARG A 89 0.57 -3.47 15.84
N THR A 90 0.06 -4.47 16.57
CA THR A 90 0.19 -5.89 16.22
C THR A 90 -0.44 -6.19 14.87
N SER A 91 -1.65 -5.68 14.59
CA SER A 91 -2.32 -5.87 13.29
C SER A 91 -1.51 -5.30 12.14
N VAL A 92 -1.01 -4.07 12.27
CA VAL A 92 -0.15 -3.46 11.26
C VAL A 92 1.14 -4.28 11.08
N GLY A 93 1.76 -4.71 12.18
CA GLY A 93 2.96 -5.53 12.17
C GLY A 93 2.76 -6.84 11.40
N VAL A 94 1.73 -7.61 11.77
CA VAL A 94 1.36 -8.88 11.12
C VAL A 94 1.13 -8.66 9.62
N PHE A 95 0.32 -7.67 9.25
CA PHE A 95 0.03 -7.39 7.85
C PHE A 95 1.27 -7.05 7.02
N CYS A 96 2.18 -6.25 7.57
CA CYS A 96 3.42 -5.89 6.88
C CYS A 96 4.33 -7.10 6.63
N ARG A 97 4.39 -8.06 7.56
CA ARG A 97 5.18 -9.29 7.34
C ARG A 97 4.50 -10.23 6.36
N LEU A 98 3.18 -10.34 6.39
CA LEU A 98 2.44 -11.12 5.40
C LEU A 98 2.63 -10.56 3.98
N MET A 99 2.64 -9.23 3.81
CA MET A 99 2.99 -8.58 2.54
C MET A 99 4.42 -8.87 2.07
N ASN A 100 5.31 -9.27 2.98
CA ASN A 100 6.68 -9.73 2.72
C ASN A 100 6.82 -11.26 2.63
N LYS A 101 5.69 -12.00 2.51
CA LYS A 101 5.66 -13.46 2.45
C LYS A 101 6.20 -14.16 3.71
N GLY A 102 6.15 -13.51 4.87
CA GLY A 102 6.50 -14.13 6.16
C GLY A 102 5.54 -15.26 6.54
N THR A 103 6.05 -16.31 7.16
CA THR A 103 5.24 -17.40 7.72
C THR A 103 4.78 -17.05 9.13
N ILE A 104 3.71 -17.68 9.61
CA ILE A 104 3.15 -17.38 10.94
C ILE A 104 4.17 -17.58 12.07
N PRO A 105 4.96 -18.68 12.12
CA PRO A 105 5.98 -18.85 13.15
C PRO A 105 7.03 -17.72 13.16
N ILE A 106 7.49 -17.29 11.97
CA ILE A 106 8.45 -16.19 11.85
C ILE A 106 7.83 -14.87 12.32
N ILE A 107 6.58 -14.60 11.92
CA ILE A 107 5.85 -13.39 12.32
C ILE A 107 5.66 -13.33 13.84
N SER A 108 5.34 -14.47 14.43
CA SER A 108 5.12 -14.66 15.86
C SER A 108 6.38 -14.31 16.64
N ASP A 109 7.51 -14.89 16.24
CA ASP A 109 8.84 -14.66 16.83
C ASP A 109 9.27 -13.20 16.69
N GLU A 110 9.25 -12.63 15.48
CA GLU A 110 9.66 -11.24 15.23
C GLU A 110 8.84 -10.20 16.00
N LEU A 111 7.56 -10.49 16.26
CA LEU A 111 6.66 -9.57 16.95
C LEU A 111 6.56 -9.85 18.46
N GLY A 112 7.18 -10.93 18.96
CA GLY A 112 7.09 -11.34 20.36
C GLY A 112 5.65 -11.64 20.80
N VAL A 113 4.85 -12.25 19.93
CA VAL A 113 3.45 -12.66 20.21
C VAL A 113 3.28 -14.16 20.01
N SER A 114 2.12 -14.72 20.33
CA SER A 114 1.84 -16.14 20.05
C SER A 114 1.25 -16.35 18.66
N ASP A 115 1.47 -17.53 18.07
CA ASP A 115 0.88 -17.93 16.79
C ASP A 115 -0.65 -17.77 16.81
N ARG A 116 -1.29 -18.17 17.92
CA ARG A 116 -2.73 -18.02 18.13
C ARG A 116 -3.18 -16.56 18.03
N MET A 117 -2.40 -15.62 18.57
CA MET A 117 -2.68 -14.19 18.43
C MET A 117 -2.54 -13.76 16.96
N VAL A 118 -1.51 -14.21 16.25
CA VAL A 118 -1.33 -13.92 14.82
C VAL A 118 -2.53 -14.41 14.01
N TYR A 119 -2.95 -15.67 14.19
CA TYR A 119 -4.14 -16.22 13.53
C TYR A 119 -5.40 -15.40 13.83
N LYS A 120 -5.62 -15.03 15.11
CA LYS A 120 -6.77 -14.22 15.52
C LYS A 120 -6.76 -12.85 14.82
N VAL A 121 -5.60 -12.20 14.75
CA VAL A 121 -5.42 -10.91 14.10
C VAL A 121 -5.68 -10.98 12.60
N ILE A 122 -5.21 -12.05 11.93
CA ILE A 122 -5.45 -12.30 10.50
C ILE A 122 -6.96 -12.41 10.24
N ALA A 123 -7.65 -13.25 11.02
CA ALA A 123 -9.08 -13.49 10.87
C ALA A 123 -9.91 -12.23 11.19
N SER A 124 -9.59 -11.53 12.27
CA SER A 124 -10.37 -10.38 12.74
C SER A 124 -10.29 -9.15 11.83
N ASN A 125 -9.23 -9.05 11.02
CA ASN A 125 -8.97 -7.89 10.17
C ASN A 125 -9.04 -8.20 8.67
N LYS A 126 -9.62 -9.36 8.28
CA LYS A 126 -9.79 -9.75 6.87
C LYS A 126 -8.49 -9.62 6.07
N MET A 127 -7.37 -10.00 6.70
CA MET A 127 -6.06 -9.69 6.14
C MET A 127 -5.80 -10.46 4.84
N ARG A 128 -6.33 -11.68 4.72
CA ARG A 128 -6.11 -12.51 3.53
C ARG A 128 -6.75 -11.89 2.29
N GLU A 129 -7.96 -11.37 2.45
CA GLU A 129 -8.71 -10.66 1.42
C GLU A 129 -7.95 -9.41 0.98
N TYR A 130 -7.41 -8.64 1.94
CA TYR A 130 -6.58 -7.49 1.59
C TYR A 130 -5.28 -7.88 0.88
N LEU A 131 -4.59 -8.94 1.31
CA LEU A 131 -3.38 -9.42 0.63
C LEU A 131 -3.67 -9.77 -0.84
N GLU A 132 -4.78 -10.47 -1.09
CA GLU A 132 -5.21 -10.83 -2.44
C GLU A 132 -5.57 -9.59 -3.27
N ILE A 133 -6.34 -8.68 -2.71
CA ILE A 133 -6.65 -7.38 -3.32
C ILE A 133 -5.37 -6.64 -3.72
N PHE A 134 -4.38 -6.56 -2.84
CA PHE A 134 -3.13 -5.87 -3.13
C PHE A 134 -2.31 -6.60 -4.21
N HIS A 135 -2.41 -7.92 -4.29
CA HIS A 135 -1.81 -8.70 -5.36
C HIS A 135 -2.48 -8.41 -6.71
N LEU A 136 -3.81 -8.39 -6.75
CA LEU A 136 -4.60 -8.07 -7.94
C LEU A 136 -4.34 -6.64 -8.45
N VAL A 137 -4.35 -5.65 -7.55
CA VAL A 137 -4.03 -4.26 -7.90
C VAL A 137 -2.62 -4.17 -8.46
N ALA A 138 -1.63 -4.81 -7.81
CA ALA A 138 -0.25 -4.82 -8.29
C ALA A 138 -0.12 -5.49 -9.67
N ALA A 139 -0.87 -6.56 -9.93
CA ALA A 139 -0.90 -7.21 -11.24
C ALA A 139 -1.45 -6.27 -12.32
N ARG A 140 -2.53 -5.52 -12.03
CA ARG A 140 -3.11 -4.53 -12.97
C ARG A 140 -2.18 -3.34 -13.23
N MET A 141 -1.36 -2.95 -12.26
CA MET A 141 -0.32 -1.93 -12.45
C MET A 141 0.78 -2.36 -13.43
N ALA A 142 1.04 -3.67 -13.54
CA ALA A 142 2.08 -4.21 -14.41
C ALA A 142 1.64 -4.36 -15.87
N VAL A 143 0.34 -4.28 -16.15
CA VAL A 143 -0.21 -4.35 -17.51
C VAL A 143 0.03 -3.00 -18.19
N ARG A 144 0.79 -3.03 -19.30
CA ARG A 144 1.01 -1.88 -20.16
C ARG A 144 -0.14 -1.77 -21.15
N PHE A 145 -0.71 -0.58 -21.28
CA PHE A 145 -1.64 -0.20 -22.34
C PHE A 145 -0.94 0.80 -23.26
#